data_AF-A0A1X3GGG6-F1
#
_entry.id   AF-A0A1X3GGG6-F1
#
_cell.length_a   1.000
_cell.length_b   1.000
_cell.length_c   1.000
_cell.angle_alpha   90.00
_cell.angle_beta   90.00
_cell.angle_gamma   90.00
#
_symmetry.space_group_name_H-M   'P 1'
#
loop_
_entity.id
_entity.type
_entity.pdbx_description
1 polymer ?
#
loop_
_entity_poly.entity_id
_entity_poly.type
_entity_poly.pdbx_seq_one_letter_code
_entity_poly.pdbx_strand_id
1 'polypeptide(L)'
;MAKKVRDRQAFLKETVGRPLTSEEMLEILNTNCTYEEAKSRSQERARIRSAADRIKGRPPEAWPTFDVRWDLSPANFYCVFDGADPDSVEENECVIIPDVPMANIDAALTPYWHRTAAEVWSIGDPNKAARAIVHWSEGNLMTPSLLVPTSDGQLAIAGGNHRLAVARAKGVTRLPILVKSAEQERVRQILKI
;
A
#
# COMPACT_ATOMS: atom_id res chain seq x y z
N MET A 1 -2.34 -15.00 18.71
CA MET A 1 -3.64 -15.57 18.30
C MET A 1 -3.45 -16.96 17.71
N ALA A 2 -4.30 -17.92 18.06
CA ALA A 2 -4.26 -19.26 17.49
C ALA A 2 -4.74 -19.21 16.04
N LYS A 3 -3.93 -19.68 15.07
CA LYS A 3 -4.40 -19.96 13.71
C LYS A 3 -5.62 -20.87 13.83
N LYS A 4 -6.79 -20.46 13.33
CA LYS A 4 -7.95 -21.36 13.18
C LYS A 4 -7.46 -22.54 12.33
N VAL A 5 -7.26 -23.69 12.97
CA VAL A 5 -6.86 -24.91 12.28
C VAL A 5 -8.04 -25.33 11.41
N ARG A 6 -7.90 -25.21 10.09
CA ARG A 6 -8.93 -25.65 9.14
C ARG A 6 -9.16 -27.14 9.31
N ASP A 7 -10.41 -27.55 9.30
CA ASP A 7 -10.77 -28.96 9.28
C ASP A 7 -10.15 -29.62 8.03
N ARG A 8 -9.25 -30.56 8.28
CA ARG A 8 -8.48 -31.29 7.26
C ARG A 8 -9.39 -32.08 6.32
N GLN A 9 -10.52 -32.60 6.81
CA GLN A 9 -11.48 -33.32 5.96
C GLN A 9 -12.24 -32.36 5.04
N ALA A 10 -12.64 -31.19 5.54
CA ALA A 10 -13.29 -30.17 4.72
C ALA A 10 -12.35 -29.65 3.61
N PHE A 11 -11.09 -29.35 3.95
CA PHE A 11 -10.07 -28.94 2.99
C PHE A 11 -9.84 -29.98 1.88
N LEU A 12 -9.66 -31.26 2.26
CA LEU A 12 -9.47 -32.33 1.29
C LEU A 12 -10.70 -32.49 0.39
N LYS A 13 -11.92 -32.47 0.95
CA LYS A 13 -13.16 -32.57 0.17
C LYS A 13 -13.29 -31.44 -0.88
N GLU A 14 -12.78 -30.26 -0.56
CA GLU A 14 -12.88 -29.08 -1.43
C GLU A 14 -11.79 -29.03 -2.51
N THR A 15 -10.60 -29.60 -2.24
CA THR A 15 -9.41 -29.45 -3.09
C THR A 15 -9.02 -30.71 -3.86
N VAL A 16 -9.45 -31.90 -3.43
CA VAL A 16 -9.10 -33.17 -4.08
C VAL A 16 -9.61 -33.20 -5.52
N GLY A 17 -8.70 -33.51 -6.45
CA GLY A 17 -8.99 -33.64 -7.89
C GLY A 17 -9.07 -32.31 -8.66
N ARG A 18 -8.89 -31.15 -8.02
CA ARG A 18 -8.86 -29.85 -8.69
C ARG A 18 -7.44 -29.47 -9.10
N PRO A 19 -7.25 -28.84 -10.28
CA PRO A 19 -5.95 -28.28 -10.66
C PRO A 19 -5.67 -27.05 -9.80
N LEU A 20 -4.77 -27.19 -8.81
CA LEU A 20 -4.36 -26.15 -7.88
C LEU A 20 -2.90 -25.76 -8.14
N THR A 21 -2.66 -24.47 -8.30
CA THR A 21 -1.30 -23.92 -8.25
C THR A 21 -0.81 -23.85 -6.80
N SER A 22 0.51 -23.79 -6.60
CA SER A 22 1.09 -23.61 -5.26
C SER A 22 0.64 -22.30 -4.60
N GLU A 23 0.39 -21.25 -5.39
CA GLU A 23 -0.09 -19.96 -4.88
C GLU A 23 -1.52 -20.05 -4.37
N GLU A 24 -2.42 -20.67 -5.13
CA GLU A 24 -3.81 -20.90 -4.69
C GLU A 24 -3.86 -21.80 -3.45
N MET A 25 -3.02 -22.83 -3.38
CA MET A 25 -2.93 -23.67 -2.18
C MET A 25 -2.48 -22.88 -0.95
N LEU A 26 -1.45 -22.03 -1.09
CA LEU A 26 -0.98 -21.17 0.02
C LEU A 26 -2.04 -20.17 0.46
N GLU A 27 -2.78 -19.56 -0.47
CA GLU A 27 -3.89 -18.65 -0.17
C GLU A 27 -4.97 -19.35 0.68
N ILE A 28 -5.43 -20.53 0.23
CA ILE A 28 -6.45 -21.33 0.92
C ILE A 28 -6.00 -21.67 2.35
N LEU A 29 -4.72 -22.00 2.54
CA LEU A 29 -4.14 -22.32 3.85
C LEU A 29 -3.98 -21.09 4.75
N ASN A 30 -3.59 -19.94 4.18
CA ASN A 30 -3.30 -18.73 4.95
C ASN A 30 -4.55 -17.94 5.33
N THR A 31 -5.55 -17.89 4.45
CA THR A 31 -6.76 -17.07 4.65
C THR A 31 -8.00 -17.92 4.96
N ASN A 32 -7.89 -19.24 4.95
CA ASN A 32 -9.01 -20.16 5.12
C ASN A 32 -10.18 -19.90 4.14
N CYS A 33 -9.88 -19.42 2.92
CA CYS A 33 -10.89 -19.18 1.89
C CYS A 33 -11.25 -20.45 1.12
N THR A 34 -12.29 -20.38 0.31
CA THR A 34 -12.71 -21.45 -0.60
C THR A 34 -11.79 -21.54 -1.82
N TYR A 35 -11.83 -22.68 -2.51
CA TYR A 35 -11.09 -22.85 -3.77
C TYR A 35 -11.48 -21.80 -4.82
N GLU A 36 -12.78 -21.52 -4.97
CA GLU A 36 -13.25 -20.56 -5.99
C GLU A 36 -12.81 -19.13 -5.65
N GLU A 37 -12.81 -18.75 -4.37
CA GLU A 37 -12.26 -17.46 -3.92
C GLU A 37 -10.76 -17.36 -4.20
N ALA A 38 -9.99 -18.40 -3.87
CA ALA A 38 -8.54 -18.43 -4.11
C ALA A 38 -8.21 -18.32 -5.60
N LYS A 39 -8.95 -19.07 -6.44
CA LYS A 39 -8.81 -19.03 -7.90
C LYS A 39 -9.18 -17.66 -8.47
N SER A 40 -10.29 -17.09 -8.03
CA SER A 40 -10.72 -15.74 -8.43
C SER A 40 -9.67 -14.68 -8.07
N ARG A 41 -9.14 -14.71 -6.84
CA ARG A 41 -8.06 -13.81 -6.40
C ARG A 41 -6.77 -14.02 -7.20
N SER A 42 -6.39 -15.26 -7.49
CA SER A 42 -5.23 -15.59 -8.32
C SER A 42 -5.36 -15.01 -9.73
N GLN A 43 -6.52 -15.20 -10.36
CA GLN A 43 -6.83 -14.62 -11.67
C GLN A 43 -6.77 -13.10 -11.66
N GLU A 44 -7.31 -12.47 -10.62
CA GLU A 44 -7.26 -11.02 -10.46
C GLU A 44 -5.83 -10.50 -10.25
N ARG A 45 -5.03 -11.18 -9.43
CA ARG A 45 -3.60 -10.86 -9.27
C ARG A 45 -2.84 -10.99 -10.59
N ALA A 46 -3.14 -12.00 -11.39
CA ALA A 46 -2.54 -12.19 -12.71
C ALA A 46 -2.96 -11.07 -13.70
N ARG A 47 -4.22 -10.64 -13.67
CA ARG A 47 -4.73 -9.51 -14.47
C ARG A 47 -4.02 -8.22 -14.10
N ILE A 48 -3.99 -7.87 -12.81
CA ILE A 48 -3.31 -6.68 -12.29
C ILE A 48 -1.81 -6.73 -12.62
N ARG A 49 -1.15 -7.89 -12.45
CA ARG A 49 0.26 -8.06 -12.81
C ARG A 49 0.49 -7.79 -14.29
N SER A 50 -0.35 -8.33 -15.17
CA SER A 50 -0.25 -8.13 -16.62
C SER A 50 -0.46 -6.65 -17.00
N ALA A 51 -1.39 -5.96 -16.35
CA ALA A 51 -1.60 -4.52 -16.53
C ALA A 51 -0.39 -3.70 -16.03
N ALA A 52 0.13 -4.04 -14.85
CA ALA A 52 1.29 -3.39 -14.25
C ALA A 52 2.55 -3.56 -15.11
N ASP A 53 2.79 -4.75 -15.68
CA ASP A 53 3.93 -5.02 -16.54
C ASP A 53 3.91 -4.18 -17.83
N ARG A 54 2.73 -3.80 -18.33
CA ARG A 54 2.61 -2.90 -19.49
C ARG A 54 3.02 -1.47 -19.16
N ILE A 55 2.83 -1.02 -17.93
CA ILE A 55 3.06 0.36 -17.49
C ILE A 55 4.46 0.54 -16.90
N LYS A 56 5.02 -0.51 -16.31
CA LYS A 56 6.32 -0.51 -15.64
C LYS A 56 7.42 0.09 -16.52
N GLY A 57 8.16 1.04 -15.96
CA GLY A 57 9.26 1.72 -16.64
C GLY A 57 8.84 2.83 -17.61
N ARG A 58 7.54 3.06 -17.83
CA ARG A 58 7.07 4.16 -18.67
C ARG A 58 7.14 5.50 -17.93
N PRO A 59 7.39 6.62 -18.64
CA PRO A 59 7.33 7.94 -18.03
C PRO A 59 5.88 8.34 -17.70
N PRO A 60 5.64 9.30 -16.77
CA PRO A 60 4.30 9.68 -16.31
C PRO A 60 3.30 10.05 -17.40
N GLU A 61 3.77 10.61 -18.51
CA GLU A 61 2.95 11.03 -19.66
C GLU A 61 2.36 9.83 -20.43
N ALA A 62 2.96 8.65 -20.27
CA ALA A 62 2.53 7.40 -20.89
C ALA A 62 1.76 6.48 -19.92
N TRP A 63 1.45 6.95 -18.71
CA TRP A 63 0.58 6.25 -17.77
C TRP A 63 -0.89 6.42 -18.16
N PRO A 64 -1.78 5.51 -17.73
CA PRO A 64 -3.21 5.76 -17.81
C PRO A 64 -3.60 7.10 -17.15
N THR A 65 -4.69 7.70 -17.62
CA THR A 65 -5.28 8.86 -16.95
C THR A 65 -5.89 8.43 -15.64
N PHE A 66 -5.53 9.10 -14.54
CA PHE A 66 -6.09 8.89 -13.22
C PHE A 66 -5.80 10.07 -12.31
N ASP A 67 -6.66 10.23 -11.30
CA ASP A 67 -6.46 11.13 -10.17
C ASP A 67 -5.94 10.35 -8.96
N VAL A 68 -4.99 10.94 -8.23
CA VAL A 68 -4.50 10.39 -6.96
C VAL A 68 -5.55 10.67 -5.90
N ARG A 69 -6.28 9.62 -5.49
CA ARG A 69 -7.34 9.71 -4.47
C ARG A 69 -7.03 8.82 -3.28
N TRP A 70 -7.28 9.37 -2.09
CA TRP A 70 -6.92 8.75 -0.83
C TRP A 70 -8.16 8.25 -0.08
N ASP A 71 -8.05 7.07 0.52
CA ASP A 71 -9.01 6.56 1.48
C ASP A 71 -8.65 7.05 2.87
N LEU A 72 -9.54 7.85 3.44
CA LEU A 72 -9.37 8.49 4.74
C LEU A 72 -10.13 7.76 5.86
N SER A 73 -10.71 6.60 5.55
CA SER A 73 -11.50 5.82 6.51
C SER A 73 -10.59 5.11 7.50
N PRO A 74 -10.73 5.35 8.82
CA PRO A 74 -9.89 4.69 9.85
C PRO A 74 -9.90 3.17 9.74
N ALA A 75 -11.05 2.59 9.37
CA ALA A 75 -11.23 1.16 9.13
C ALA A 75 -10.24 0.55 8.13
N ASN A 76 -9.60 1.35 7.27
CA ASN A 76 -8.66 0.87 6.25
C ASN A 76 -7.19 1.21 6.56
N PHE A 77 -6.89 1.88 7.67
CA PHE A 77 -5.51 2.29 8.00
C PHE A 77 -4.56 1.11 8.19
N TYR A 78 -5.06 -0.07 8.55
CA TYR A 78 -4.26 -1.31 8.59
C TYR A 78 -3.51 -1.60 7.27
N CYS A 79 -4.02 -1.12 6.14
CA CYS A 79 -3.40 -1.26 4.82
C CYS A 79 -2.01 -0.60 4.69
N VAL A 80 -1.59 0.27 5.62
CA VAL A 80 -0.23 0.83 5.60
C VAL A 80 0.82 -0.12 6.20
N PHE A 81 0.39 -1.09 7.01
CA PHE A 81 1.24 -2.08 7.68
C PHE A 81 1.33 -3.37 6.84
N ASP A 82 1.61 -3.22 5.54
CA ASP A 82 1.68 -4.32 4.57
C ASP A 82 0.45 -5.26 4.57
N GLY A 83 -0.73 -4.71 4.86
CA GLY A 83 -1.98 -5.47 4.91
C GLY A 83 -2.09 -6.36 6.15
N ALA A 84 -1.61 -5.86 7.29
CA ALA A 84 -1.85 -6.46 8.59
C ALA A 84 -3.34 -6.77 8.82
N ASP A 85 -3.65 -7.65 9.76
CA ASP A 85 -5.03 -7.96 10.10
C ASP A 85 -5.76 -6.66 10.51
N PRO A 86 -6.97 -6.36 9.99
CA PRO A 86 -7.76 -5.22 10.45
C PRO A 86 -7.90 -5.17 11.97
N ASP A 87 -7.99 -6.33 12.63
CA ASP A 87 -8.14 -6.44 14.09
C ASP A 87 -6.81 -6.23 14.85
N SER A 88 -5.69 -6.02 14.13
CA SER A 88 -4.36 -5.78 14.71
C SER A 88 -4.00 -4.31 14.85
N VAL A 89 -4.84 -3.40 14.35
CA VAL A 89 -4.61 -1.96 14.39
C VAL A 89 -5.81 -1.31 15.07
N GLU A 90 -5.54 -0.64 16.19
CA GLU A 90 -6.57 0.10 16.91
C GLU A 90 -7.06 1.29 16.06
N GLU A 91 -8.37 1.55 16.05
CA GLU A 91 -8.98 2.60 15.22
C GLU A 91 -8.37 3.99 15.47
N ASN A 92 -7.88 4.23 16.70
CA ASN A 92 -7.24 5.47 17.13
C ASN A 92 -5.71 5.41 17.11
N GLU A 93 -5.07 4.36 16.58
CA GLU A 93 -3.62 4.25 16.53
C GLU A 93 -3.00 5.29 15.57
N CYS A 94 -3.72 5.59 14.48
CA CYS A 94 -3.28 6.54 13.46
C CYS A 94 -4.28 7.69 13.30
N VAL A 95 -3.76 8.87 13.00
CA VAL A 95 -4.53 10.07 12.64
C VAL A 95 -4.07 10.62 11.31
N ILE A 96 -4.99 11.30 10.63
CA ILE A 96 -4.69 12.00 9.37
C ILE A 96 -4.22 13.41 9.70
N ILE A 97 -3.13 13.82 9.05
CA ILE A 97 -2.82 15.23 8.85
C ILE A 97 -3.24 15.57 7.42
N PRO A 98 -4.30 16.37 7.22
CA PRO A 98 -4.77 16.72 5.90
C PRO A 98 -3.85 17.77 5.25
N ASP A 99 -3.86 17.81 3.93
CA ASP A 99 -3.36 18.94 3.13
C ASP A 99 -1.88 19.32 3.39
N VAL A 100 -1.00 18.32 3.54
CA VAL A 100 0.43 18.55 3.76
C VAL A 100 1.12 18.88 2.43
N PRO A 101 1.93 19.96 2.34
CA PRO A 101 2.75 20.21 1.15
C PRO A 101 3.76 19.08 0.92
N MET A 102 3.83 18.55 -0.30
CA MET A 102 4.82 17.54 -0.69
C MET A 102 6.25 18.03 -0.43
N ALA A 103 6.51 19.33 -0.67
CA ALA A 103 7.81 19.94 -0.42
C ALA A 103 8.22 19.89 1.07
N ASN A 104 7.28 19.99 2.00
CA ASN A 104 7.58 19.89 3.43
C ASN A 104 7.92 18.45 3.81
N ILE A 105 7.24 17.47 3.20
CA ILE A 105 7.58 16.04 3.37
C ILE A 105 8.98 15.78 2.82
N ASP A 106 9.24 16.17 1.58
CA ASP A 106 10.53 15.93 0.91
C ASP A 106 11.71 16.55 1.68
N ALA A 107 11.54 17.75 2.24
CA ALA A 107 12.55 18.40 3.07
C ALA A 107 12.74 17.75 4.46
N ALA A 108 11.71 17.07 4.97
CA ALA A 108 11.72 16.44 6.29
C ALA A 108 12.23 14.98 6.27
N LEU A 109 12.18 14.31 5.13
CA LEU A 109 12.58 12.91 5.01
C LEU A 109 14.09 12.73 5.22
N THR A 110 14.49 11.63 5.87
CA THR A 110 15.90 11.23 5.88
C THR A 110 16.39 10.96 4.45
N PRO A 111 17.70 11.11 4.15
CA PRO A 111 18.23 10.90 2.80
C PRO A 111 17.88 9.54 2.18
N TYR A 112 17.77 8.49 2.99
CA TYR A 112 17.43 7.15 2.52
C TYR A 112 16.00 7.04 1.97
N TRP A 113 15.05 7.81 2.53
CA TRP A 113 13.64 7.79 2.14
C TRP A 113 13.29 8.83 1.07
N HIS A 114 14.22 9.74 0.75
CA HIS A 114 14.03 10.74 -0.27
C HIS A 114 14.03 10.10 -1.67
N ARG A 115 13.04 10.47 -2.50
CA ARG A 115 12.90 10.00 -3.89
C ARG A 115 12.38 11.13 -4.75
N THR A 116 13.04 11.39 -5.85
CA THR A 116 12.57 12.31 -6.90
C THR A 116 11.47 11.66 -7.74
N ALA A 117 10.74 12.49 -8.50
CA ALA A 117 9.74 12.02 -9.46
C ALA A 117 10.33 11.03 -10.51
N ALA A 118 11.58 11.24 -10.92
CA ALA A 118 12.26 10.39 -11.89
C ALA A 118 12.65 9.00 -11.33
N GLU A 119 12.70 8.86 -10.01
CA GLU A 119 13.17 7.65 -9.32
C GLU A 119 12.05 6.64 -8.99
N VAL A 120 10.83 6.87 -9.49
CA VAL A 120 9.67 6.00 -9.26
C VAL A 120 9.93 4.54 -9.66
N TRP A 121 10.78 4.32 -10.66
CA TRP A 121 11.14 2.98 -11.16
C TRP A 121 12.49 2.45 -10.67
N SER A 122 13.42 3.32 -10.31
CA SER A 122 14.79 2.94 -9.95
C SER A 122 14.98 2.66 -8.46
N ILE A 123 14.12 3.21 -7.59
CA ILE A 123 14.22 3.03 -6.13
C ILE A 123 13.00 2.26 -5.58
N GLY A 124 13.29 1.12 -4.92
CA GLY A 124 12.29 0.19 -4.39
C GLY A 124 11.76 -0.77 -5.45
N ASP A 125 10.71 -1.53 -5.11
CA ASP A 125 10.09 -2.49 -6.06
C ASP A 125 9.23 -1.78 -7.14
N PRO A 126 9.65 -1.77 -8.42
CA PRO A 126 8.90 -1.14 -9.50
C PRO A 126 7.54 -1.81 -9.74
N ASN A 127 7.36 -3.08 -9.37
CA ASN A 127 6.08 -3.76 -9.52
C ASN A 127 5.04 -3.19 -8.54
N LYS A 128 5.43 -2.81 -7.31
CA LYS A 128 4.53 -2.15 -6.36
C LYS A 128 4.10 -0.76 -6.85
N ALA A 129 5.00 0.01 -7.45
CA ALA A 129 4.68 1.30 -8.07
C ALA A 129 3.70 1.12 -9.26
N ALA A 130 3.98 0.17 -10.16
CA ALA A 130 3.10 -0.11 -11.29
C ALA A 130 1.70 -0.56 -10.86
N ARG A 131 1.61 -1.41 -9.82
CA ARG A 131 0.32 -1.81 -9.24
C ARG A 131 -0.44 -0.63 -8.64
N ALA A 132 0.26 0.33 -8.03
CA ALA A 132 -0.39 1.53 -7.51
C ALA A 132 -1.02 2.38 -8.61
N ILE A 133 -0.32 2.52 -9.75
CA ILE A 133 -0.85 3.18 -10.94
C ILE A 133 -2.09 2.44 -11.47
N VAL A 134 -2.03 1.11 -11.62
CA VAL A 134 -3.18 0.31 -12.07
C VAL A 134 -4.38 0.53 -11.14
N HIS A 135 -4.17 0.42 -9.84
CA HIS A 135 -5.23 0.55 -8.83
C HIS A 135 -5.94 1.91 -8.91
N TRP A 136 -5.19 3.02 -9.00
CA TRP A 136 -5.80 4.34 -9.18
C TRP A 136 -6.45 4.52 -10.56
N SER A 137 -5.87 3.95 -11.62
CA SER A 137 -6.45 4.00 -12.98
C SER A 137 -7.78 3.27 -13.10
N GLU A 138 -8.04 2.31 -12.22
CA GLU A 138 -9.31 1.60 -12.11
C GLU A 138 -10.31 2.32 -11.19
N GLY A 139 -9.94 3.50 -10.68
CA GLY A 139 -10.82 4.34 -9.88
C GLY A 139 -10.86 3.98 -8.39
N ASN A 140 -9.96 3.12 -7.93
CA ASN A 140 -9.90 2.72 -6.52
C ASN A 140 -9.15 3.75 -5.66
N LEU A 141 -9.37 3.69 -4.34
CA LEU A 141 -8.71 4.54 -3.35
C LEU A 141 -7.54 3.81 -2.68
N MET A 142 -6.56 4.56 -2.19
CA MET A 142 -5.47 4.03 -1.36
C MET A 142 -5.37 4.76 -0.05
N THR A 143 -4.95 4.11 1.03
CA THR A 143 -4.64 4.85 2.26
C THR A 143 -3.41 5.75 2.08
N PRO A 144 -3.33 6.90 2.78
CA PRO A 144 -2.14 7.75 2.75
C PRO A 144 -0.88 7.02 3.24
N SER A 145 0.28 7.65 3.04
CA SER A 145 1.55 7.09 3.53
C SER A 145 1.69 7.35 5.03
N LEU A 146 2.22 6.37 5.76
CA LEU A 146 2.51 6.49 7.19
C LEU A 146 3.90 7.08 7.38
N LEU A 147 3.97 8.27 7.96
CA LEU A 147 5.22 8.93 8.34
C LEU A 147 5.46 8.77 9.84
N VAL A 148 6.71 8.50 10.20
CA VAL A 148 7.14 8.37 11.59
C VAL A 148 8.38 9.22 11.83
N PRO A 149 8.50 9.90 12.99
CA PRO A 149 9.68 10.66 13.33
C PRO A 149 10.85 9.74 13.69
N THR A 150 12.04 10.12 13.27
CA THR A 150 13.31 9.47 13.61
C THR A 150 13.97 10.17 14.79
N SER A 151 14.95 9.54 15.44
CA SER A 151 15.61 10.09 16.63
C SER A 151 16.42 11.37 16.35
N ASP A 152 16.81 11.60 15.11
CA ASP A 152 17.56 12.77 14.61
C ASP A 152 16.66 13.95 14.18
N GLY A 153 15.34 13.87 14.40
CA GLY A 153 14.40 14.95 14.10
C GLY A 153 14.00 15.03 12.62
N GLN A 154 14.21 13.96 11.86
CA GLN A 154 13.71 13.79 10.50
C GLN A 154 12.47 12.87 10.47
N LEU A 155 11.97 12.57 9.27
CA LEU A 155 10.90 11.61 9.03
C LEU A 155 11.38 10.40 8.23
N ALA A 156 10.79 9.25 8.54
CA ALA A 156 10.87 8.04 7.74
C ALA A 156 9.47 7.63 7.23
N ILE A 157 9.44 6.89 6.13
CA ILE A 157 8.20 6.33 5.58
C ILE A 157 8.06 4.90 6.12
N ALA A 158 7.20 4.72 7.13
CA ALA A 158 6.95 3.39 7.70
C ALA A 158 6.01 2.55 6.82
N GLY A 159 5.19 3.20 5.99
CA GLY A 159 4.27 2.51 5.08
C GLY A 159 3.88 3.40 3.90
N GLY A 160 3.66 2.80 2.73
CA GLY A 160 3.18 3.54 1.55
C GLY A 160 4.25 4.28 0.74
N ASN A 161 5.52 3.85 0.79
CA ASN A 161 6.57 4.50 0.01
C ASN A 161 6.29 4.56 -1.50
N HIS A 162 5.82 3.46 -2.11
CA HIS A 162 5.52 3.42 -3.55
C HIS A 162 4.37 4.33 -3.97
N ARG A 163 3.30 4.41 -3.17
CA ARG A 163 2.15 5.28 -3.45
C ARG A 163 2.54 6.76 -3.32
N LEU A 164 3.40 7.12 -2.35
CA LEU A 164 3.97 8.47 -2.26
C LEU A 164 4.82 8.80 -3.49
N ALA A 165 5.67 7.88 -3.93
CA ALA A 165 6.52 8.08 -5.10
C ALA A 165 5.71 8.30 -6.39
N VAL A 166 4.63 7.52 -6.59
CA VAL A 166 3.73 7.71 -7.74
C VAL A 166 2.98 9.05 -7.64
N ALA A 167 2.50 9.44 -6.45
CA ALA A 167 1.86 10.74 -6.24
C ALA A 167 2.82 11.89 -6.58
N ARG A 168 4.08 11.80 -6.15
CA ARG A 168 5.13 12.77 -6.48
C ARG A 168 5.38 12.84 -7.99
N ALA A 169 5.49 11.70 -8.66
CA ALA A 169 5.69 11.63 -10.10
C ALA A 169 4.48 12.15 -10.91
N LYS A 170 3.27 12.05 -10.37
CA LYS A 170 2.05 12.68 -10.90
C LYS A 170 1.95 14.18 -10.66
N GLY A 171 2.92 14.78 -9.95
CA GLY A 171 2.92 16.21 -9.66
C GLY A 171 1.95 16.62 -8.55
N VAL A 172 1.55 15.70 -7.67
CA VAL A 172 0.73 16.04 -6.50
C VAL A 172 1.54 16.95 -5.57
N THR A 173 1.04 18.16 -5.35
CA THR A 173 1.72 19.18 -4.53
C THR A 173 1.28 19.18 -3.07
N ARG A 174 0.07 18.68 -2.79
CA ARG A 174 -0.52 18.59 -1.45
C ARG A 174 -1.27 17.29 -1.28
N LEU A 175 -1.13 16.64 -0.13
CA LEU A 175 -1.74 15.35 0.13
C LEU A 175 -1.94 15.12 1.63
N PRO A 176 -2.93 14.29 2.02
CA PRO A 176 -2.99 13.76 3.38
C PRO A 176 -1.81 12.82 3.65
N ILE A 177 -1.43 12.72 4.92
CA ILE A 177 -0.53 11.70 5.44
C ILE A 177 -1.13 11.05 6.67
N LEU A 178 -0.70 9.82 6.96
CA LEU A 178 -0.97 9.14 8.22
C LEU A 178 0.22 9.30 9.16
N VAL A 179 -0.08 9.45 10.43
CA VAL A 179 0.90 9.46 11.52
C VAL A 179 0.33 8.68 12.70
N LYS A 180 1.19 8.12 13.54
CA LYS A 180 0.73 7.58 14.82
C LYS A 180 0.20 8.71 15.69
N SER A 181 -0.93 8.49 16.36
CA SER A 181 -1.60 9.50 17.19
C SER A 181 -0.68 10.10 18.25
N ALA A 182 0.16 9.28 18.87
CA ALA A 182 1.15 9.71 19.87
C ALA A 182 2.26 10.62 19.30
N GLU A 183 2.52 10.56 17.99
CA GLU A 183 3.61 11.30 17.34
C GLU A 183 3.10 12.50 16.51
N GLN A 184 1.78 12.74 16.48
CA GLN A 184 1.17 13.73 15.58
C GLN A 184 1.79 15.12 15.74
N GLU A 185 1.94 15.59 16.97
CA GLU A 185 2.47 16.91 17.27
C GLU A 185 3.94 17.04 16.84
N ARG A 186 4.75 16.01 17.11
CA ARG A 186 6.15 15.96 16.69
C ARG A 186 6.28 15.98 15.17
N VAL A 187 5.45 15.25 14.46
CA VAL A 187 5.45 15.23 12.99
C VAL A 187 5.06 16.60 12.43
N ARG A 188 4.04 17.26 13.01
CA ARG A 188 3.66 18.64 12.62
C ARG A 188 4.83 19.62 12.75
N GLN A 189 5.55 19.57 13.87
CA GLN A 189 6.73 20.41 14.11
C GLN A 189 7.83 20.18 13.06
N ILE A 190 8.13 18.92 12.74
CA ILE A 190 9.14 18.58 11.72
C ILE A 190 8.71 19.05 10.32
N LEU A 191 7.41 18.91 10.00
CA LEU A 191 6.81 19.38 8.75
C LEU A 191 6.60 20.89 8.69
N LYS A 192 6.76 21.60 9.82
CA LYS A 192 6.56 23.05 9.96
C LYS A 192 5.13 23.49 9.57
N ILE A 193 4.12 22.79 10.10
CA ILE A 193 2.68 23.02 9.88
C ILE A 193 1.86 23.00 11.17
#